data_AF-A0A643C052-F1
#
_entry.id   AF-A0A643C052-F1
#
_cell.length_a   1.000
_cell.length_b   1.000
_cell.length_c   1.000
_cell.angle_alpha   90.00
_cell.angle_beta   90.00
_cell.angle_gamma   90.00
#
_symmetry.space_group_name_H-M   'P 1'
#
loop_
_entity.id
_entity.type
_entity.pdbx_description
1 polymer ?
#
loop_
_entity_poly.entity_id
_entity_poly.type
_entity_poly.pdbx_seq_one_letter_code
_entity_poly.pdbx_strand_id
1 'polypeptide(L)'
;MQSALQGEPAGALPWSLHRLRPPVLVPTYAYSLHRELEPRVVMRKRFCAGREAAAVDCVAGCALCLDVTARDMQEECKKKGLPGTQAKSSTASCPVRVLVPKEKIPDPQNLKLWLKVNG
;
A
#
# COMPACT_ATOMS: atom_id res chain seq x y z
N MET A 1 -8.94 -24.93 17.18
CA MET A 1 -7.62 -24.69 16.56
C MET A 1 -7.82 -23.86 15.30
N GLN A 2 -7.81 -22.52 15.41
CA GLN A 2 -7.84 -21.64 14.25
C GLN A 2 -6.41 -21.15 14.00
N SER A 3 -5.85 -21.59 12.88
CA SER A 3 -4.54 -21.17 12.38
C SER A 3 -4.63 -19.71 11.94
N ALA A 4 -3.98 -18.82 12.67
CA ALA A 4 -3.78 -17.44 12.26
C ALA A 4 -2.82 -17.43 11.07
N LEU A 5 -3.32 -17.07 9.89
CA LEU A 5 -2.49 -16.72 8.74
C LEU A 5 -1.79 -15.38 9.05
N GLN A 6 -0.70 -15.43 9.80
CA GLN A 6 0.23 -14.32 9.93
C GLN A 6 1.09 -14.25 8.67
N GLY A 7 0.59 -13.55 7.66
CA GLY A 7 1.42 -13.05 6.56
C GLY A 7 2.01 -11.72 6.97
N GLU A 8 3.34 -11.58 6.91
CA GLU A 8 4.02 -10.28 7.05
C GLU A 8 3.41 -9.27 6.07
N PRO A 9 3.10 -8.03 6.49
CA PRO A 9 2.54 -7.03 5.60
C PRO A 9 3.55 -6.70 4.50
N ALA A 10 3.14 -6.85 3.24
CA ALA A 10 4.00 -6.53 2.10
C ALA A 10 4.31 -5.02 2.08
N GLY A 11 5.57 -4.68 2.41
CA GLY A 11 6.07 -3.31 2.35
C GLY A 11 6.28 -2.83 0.91
N ALA A 12 6.12 -1.53 0.68
CA ALA A 12 6.46 -0.88 -0.59
C ALA A 12 7.91 -0.35 -0.53
N LEU A 13 8.69 -0.52 -1.61
CA LEU A 13 10.07 -0.02 -1.72
C LEU A 13 10.10 1.47 -2.11
N PRO A 14 11.18 2.22 -1.82
CA PRO A 14 11.22 3.68 -2.04
C PRO A 14 10.90 4.13 -3.48
N TRP A 15 11.30 3.34 -4.47
CA TRP A 15 11.12 3.63 -5.90
C TRP A 15 9.71 3.35 -6.41
N SER A 16 8.84 2.70 -5.64
CA SER A 16 7.43 2.53 -6.04
C SER A 16 6.58 3.75 -5.71
N LEU A 17 7.01 4.59 -4.76
CA LEU A 17 6.28 5.75 -4.28
C LEU A 17 6.34 6.91 -5.30
N HIS A 18 5.23 7.17 -5.98
CA HIS A 18 5.11 8.30 -6.90
C HIS A 18 3.89 9.15 -6.53
N ARG A 19 4.00 10.47 -6.64
CA ARG A 19 2.81 11.34 -6.56
C ARG A 19 1.84 10.91 -7.67
N LEU A 20 0.53 10.93 -7.43
CA LEU A 20 -0.56 10.56 -8.37
C LEU A 20 -0.63 11.36 -9.70
N ARG A 21 0.47 11.97 -10.17
CA ARG A 21 0.52 12.78 -11.40
C ARG A 21 1.00 12.05 -12.66
N PRO A 22 1.97 11.11 -12.65
CA PRO A 22 2.28 10.30 -13.81
C PRO A 22 1.22 9.21 -14.01
N PRO A 23 1.04 8.72 -15.25
CA PRO A 23 0.25 7.52 -15.48
C PRO A 23 0.84 6.34 -14.69
N VAL A 24 -0.02 5.44 -14.21
CA VAL A 24 0.43 4.14 -13.69
C VAL A 24 1.18 3.43 -14.80
N LEU A 25 2.44 3.10 -14.57
CA LEU A 25 3.25 2.38 -15.54
C LEU A 25 2.91 0.88 -15.48
N VAL A 26 2.70 0.30 -16.66
CA VAL A 26 2.45 -1.13 -16.82
C VAL A 26 3.80 -1.81 -17.06
N PRO A 27 4.27 -2.70 -16.17
CA PRO A 27 5.50 -3.42 -16.40
C PRO A 27 5.36 -4.34 -17.63
N THR A 28 6.38 -4.41 -18.48
CA THR A 28 6.35 -5.22 -19.72
C THR A 28 6.24 -6.72 -19.46
N TYR A 29 6.61 -7.17 -18.26
CA TYR A 29 6.57 -8.56 -17.83
C TYR A 29 5.23 -8.97 -17.18
N ALA A 30 4.29 -8.05 -17.03
CA ALA A 30 3.00 -8.29 -16.39
C ALA A 30 1.86 -8.20 -17.41
N TYR A 31 1.00 -9.22 -17.44
CA TYR A 31 -0.20 -9.26 -18.28
C TYR A 31 -1.50 -9.17 -17.47
N SER A 32 -1.44 -9.36 -16.14
CA SER A 32 -2.59 -9.17 -15.24
C SER A 32 -2.29 -8.14 -14.15
N LEU A 33 -2.75 -6.89 -14.36
CA LEU A 33 -2.56 -5.80 -13.41
C LEU A 33 -3.82 -5.49 -12.62
N HIS A 34 -3.71 -5.62 -11.30
CA HIS A 34 -4.75 -5.28 -10.35
C HIS A 34 -4.41 -3.96 -9.64
N ARG A 35 -5.45 -3.22 -9.23
CA ARG A 35 -5.34 -1.98 -8.45
C ARG A 35 -6.07 -2.18 -7.15
N GLU A 36 -5.38 -2.07 -6.02
CA GLU A 36 -5.95 -2.16 -4.69
C GLU A 36 -5.98 -0.76 -4.08
N LEU A 37 -7.17 -0.23 -3.74
CA LEU A 37 -7.28 1.09 -3.12
C LEU A 37 -6.98 0.97 -1.62
N GLU A 38 -5.95 1.66 -1.15
CA GLU A 38 -5.49 1.55 0.24
C GLU A 38 -5.26 2.92 0.90
N PRO A 39 -5.68 3.11 2.15
CA PRO A 39 -5.17 4.20 2.97
C PRO A 39 -3.78 3.82 3.51
N ARG A 40 -2.77 4.64 3.28
CA ARG A 40 -1.45 4.49 3.90
C ARG A 40 -1.27 5.50 5.02
N VAL A 41 -0.86 5.02 6.18
CA VAL A 41 -0.52 5.85 7.34
C VAL A 41 0.87 6.43 7.14
N VAL A 42 1.00 7.74 7.30
CA VAL A 42 2.28 8.46 7.21
C VAL A 42 2.76 8.79 8.61
N MET A 43 3.96 8.35 8.95
CA MET A 43 4.58 8.59 10.25
C MET A 43 5.37 9.90 10.22
N ARG A 44 5.16 10.79 11.20
CA ARG A 44 5.97 12.02 11.41
C ARG A 44 7.20 11.79 12.28
N LYS A 45 7.20 10.73 13.08
CA LYS A 45 8.27 10.38 14.02
C LYS A 45 8.62 8.90 13.85
N ARG A 46 9.90 8.58 14.01
CA ARG A 46 10.34 7.19 14.11
C ARG A 46 9.67 6.55 15.33
N PHE A 47 9.14 5.35 15.16
CA PHE A 47 8.57 4.54 16.23
C PHE A 47 9.24 3.17 16.17
N CYS A 48 9.64 2.63 17.33
CA CYS A 48 10.29 1.34 17.43
C CYS A 48 9.86 0.66 18.73
N ALA A 49 9.30 -0.55 18.62
CA ALA A 49 8.99 -1.45 19.74
C ALA A 49 8.31 -0.76 20.96
N GLY A 50 7.35 0.13 20.72
CA GLY A 50 6.61 0.84 21.78
C GLY A 50 5.20 0.30 22.02
N ARG A 51 4.49 0.91 22.98
CA ARG A 51 3.05 0.65 23.18
C ARG A 51 2.25 1.16 21.98
N GLU A 52 1.23 0.40 21.57
CA GLU A 52 0.34 0.75 20.45
C GLU A 52 -0.25 2.17 20.58
N ALA A 53 -0.69 2.55 21.78
CA ALA A 53 -1.21 3.89 22.05
C ALA A 53 -0.20 5.01 21.71
N ALA A 54 1.10 4.78 21.91
CA ALA A 54 2.14 5.76 21.58
C ALA A 54 2.44 5.83 20.07
N ALA A 55 2.07 4.80 19.29
CA ALA A 55 2.23 4.82 17.84
C ALA A 55 1.31 5.86 17.19
N VAL A 56 0.10 6.04 17.72
CA VAL A 56 -0.89 7.02 17.23
C VAL A 56 -0.33 8.46 17.29
N ASP A 57 0.42 8.79 18.34
CA ASP A 57 1.07 10.09 18.47
C ASP A 57 2.21 10.33 17.46
N CYS A 58 2.73 9.26 16.87
CA CYS A 58 3.76 9.31 15.85
C CYS A 58 3.19 9.46 14.42
N VAL A 59 1.86 9.40 14.25
CA VAL A 59 1.18 9.56 12.95
C VAL A 59 1.09 11.04 12.55
N ALA A 60 1.40 11.33 11.30
CA ALA A 60 1.21 12.63 10.66
C ALA A 60 -0.19 12.75 10.04
N GLY A 61 -0.70 11.65 9.49
CA GLY A 61 -1.97 11.58 8.78
C GLY A 61 -2.02 10.36 7.88
N CYS A 62 -2.92 10.35 6.90
CA CYS A 62 -2.99 9.30 5.90
C CYS A 62 -2.97 9.85 4.47
N ALA A 63 -2.53 9.01 3.53
CA ALA A 63 -2.62 9.29 2.12
C ALA A 63 -3.32 8.13 1.41
N LEU A 64 -4.21 8.46 0.48
CA LEU A 64 -4.86 7.47 -0.36
C LEU A 64 -3.90 7.00 -1.45
N CYS A 65 -3.73 5.70 -1.61
CA CYS A 65 -2.78 5.08 -2.52
C CYS A 65 -3.46 3.99 -3.35
N LEU A 66 -2.88 3.65 -4.49
CA LEU A 66 -3.17 2.38 -5.14
C LEU A 66 -2.00 1.43 -4.91
N ASP A 67 -2.21 0.24 -4.35
CA ASP A 67 -1.24 -0.86 -4.43
C ASP A 67 -1.48 -1.60 -5.76
N VAL A 68 -0.66 -1.28 -6.75
CA VAL A 68 -0.72 -1.88 -8.08
C VAL A 68 0.09 -3.17 -8.05
N THR A 69 -0.59 -4.29 -8.29
CA THR A 69 0.01 -5.63 -8.22
C THR A 69 -0.08 -6.32 -9.58
N ALA A 70 1.06 -6.79 -10.09
CA ALA A 70 1.11 -7.79 -11.16
C ALA A 70 0.69 -9.15 -10.57
N ARG A 71 -0.58 -9.52 -10.79
CA ARG A 71 -1.24 -10.65 -10.10
C ARG A 71 -0.67 -12.00 -10.52
N ASP A 72 -0.44 -12.14 -11.81
CA ASP A 72 0.29 -13.24 -12.44
C ASP A 72 1.62 -13.51 -11.75
N MET A 73 2.45 -12.47 -11.62
CA MET A 73 3.75 -12.56 -10.95
C MET A 73 3.60 -12.87 -9.46
N GLN A 74 2.58 -12.31 -8.81
CA GLN A 74 2.32 -12.59 -7.40
C GLN A 74 2.03 -14.07 -7.15
N GLU A 75 1.19 -14.68 -8.01
CA GLU A 75 0.86 -16.09 -7.93
C GLU A 75 2.08 -16.98 -8.19
N GLU A 76 2.90 -16.62 -9.18
CA GLU A 76 4.15 -17.33 -9.45
C GLU A 76 5.12 -17.25 -8.27
N CYS A 77 5.34 -16.06 -7.70
CA CYS A 77 6.18 -15.87 -6.52
C CYS A 77 5.68 -16.71 -5.35
N LYS A 78 4.37 -16.72 -5.08
CA LYS A 78 3.78 -17.55 -4.01
C LYS A 78 4.00 -19.04 -4.24
N LYS A 79 3.76 -19.54 -5.46
CA LYS A 79 3.96 -20.96 -5.81
C LYS A 79 5.41 -21.41 -5.62
N LYS A 80 6.36 -20.53 -5.93
CA LYS A 80 7.81 -20.82 -5.83
C LYS A 80 8.42 -20.45 -4.48
N GLY A 81 7.65 -19.87 -3.55
CA GLY A 81 8.18 -19.34 -2.29
C GLY A 81 9.15 -18.17 -2.47
N LEU A 82 9.05 -17.43 -3.57
CA LEU A 82 9.92 -16.30 -3.90
C LEU A 82 9.39 -14.97 -3.31
N PRO A 83 10.27 -13.97 -3.10
CA PRO A 83 9.84 -12.63 -2.70
C PRO A 83 8.87 -12.00 -3.71
N GLY A 84 7.83 -11.33 -3.21
CA GLY A 84 6.83 -10.65 -4.03
C GLY A 84 7.29 -9.35 -4.71
N THR A 85 8.58 -9.03 -4.70
CA THR A 85 9.14 -7.76 -5.21
C THR A 85 8.79 -7.53 -6.68
N GLN A 86 8.89 -8.56 -7.52
CA GLN A 86 8.52 -8.45 -8.95
C GLN A 86 7.03 -8.12 -9.15
N ALA A 87 6.18 -8.61 -8.24
CA ALA A 87 4.75 -8.43 -8.30
C ALA A 87 4.27 -7.07 -7.76
N LYS A 88 4.87 -6.59 -6.65
CA LYS A 88 4.35 -5.44 -5.89
C LYS A 88 5.22 -4.18 -5.95
N SER A 89 6.49 -4.29 -6.32
CA SER A 89 7.42 -3.16 -6.17
C SER A 89 7.71 -2.39 -7.44
N SER A 90 7.14 -2.74 -8.59
CA SER A 90 7.44 -2.11 -9.89
C SER A 90 7.36 -0.58 -9.91
N THR A 91 7.99 0.06 -10.91
CA THR A 91 8.09 1.51 -10.97
C THR A 91 6.70 2.12 -11.05
N ALA A 92 6.40 3.08 -10.17
CA ALA A 92 5.06 3.67 -10.03
C ALA A 92 3.96 2.66 -9.64
N SER A 93 4.29 1.56 -8.96
CA SER A 93 3.30 0.61 -8.42
C SER A 93 2.53 1.13 -7.21
N CYS A 94 2.99 2.22 -6.59
CA CYS A 94 2.31 2.86 -5.48
C CYS A 94 2.08 4.36 -5.77
N PRO A 95 1.11 4.70 -6.65
CA PRO A 95 0.74 6.09 -6.82
C PRO A 95 -0.03 6.60 -5.59
N VAL A 96 0.40 7.74 -5.06
CA VAL A 96 -0.06 8.29 -3.78
C VAL A 96 -0.64 9.69 -3.91
N ARG A 97 -1.77 9.93 -3.24
CA ARG A 97 -2.43 11.24 -3.15
C ARG A 97 -1.74 12.14 -2.13
N VAL A 98 -2.13 13.41 -2.11
CA VAL A 98 -1.68 14.33 -1.07
C VAL A 98 -2.04 13.79 0.32
N LEU A 99 -1.13 14.02 1.26
CA LEU A 99 -1.34 13.70 2.67
C LEU A 99 -2.55 14.47 3.21
N VAL A 100 -3.47 13.75 3.85
CA VAL A 100 -4.54 14.31 4.66
C VAL A 100 -4.05 14.30 6.12
N PRO A 101 -3.93 15.47 6.78
CA PRO A 101 -3.51 15.55 8.18
C PRO A 101 -4.45 14.74 9.09
N LYS A 102 -3.90 14.14 10.15
CA LYS A 102 -4.68 13.31 11.08
C LYS A 102 -5.87 14.07 11.69
N GLU A 103 -5.74 15.39 11.86
CA GLU A 103 -6.78 16.24 12.45
C GLU A 103 -8.03 16.33 11.57
N LYS A 104 -7.91 16.03 10.28
CA LYS A 104 -9.04 15.98 9.33
C LYS A 104 -9.68 14.60 9.24
N ILE A 105 -9.18 13.62 9.99
CA ILE A 105 -9.63 12.22 9.98
C ILE A 105 -9.96 11.83 11.43
N PRO A 106 -11.18 12.16 11.90
CA PRO A 106 -11.55 11.90 13.30
C PRO A 106 -11.60 10.41 13.63
N ASP A 107 -12.03 9.57 12.68
CA ASP A 107 -12.05 8.12 12.82
C ASP A 107 -11.45 7.46 11.56
N PRO A 108 -10.18 7.01 11.61
CA PRO A 108 -9.54 6.33 10.48
C PRO A 108 -10.08 4.92 10.21
N GLN A 109 -10.80 4.31 11.15
CA GLN A 109 -11.40 2.98 10.99
C GLN A 109 -12.77 3.05 10.29
N ASN A 110 -13.36 4.24 10.22
CA ASN A 110 -14.67 4.48 9.62
C ASN A 110 -14.56 5.35 8.36
N LEU A 111 -13.80 4.85 7.36
CA LEU A 111 -13.60 5.53 6.09
C LEU A 111 -14.33 4.83 4.95
N LYS A 112 -15.08 5.60 4.16
CA LYS A 112 -15.63 5.12 2.88
C LYS A 112 -14.63 5.35 1.77
N LEU A 113 -14.04 4.26 1.28
CA LEU A 113 -13.12 4.27 0.15
C LEU A 113 -13.85 3.87 -1.13
N TRP A 114 -13.52 4.52 -2.24
CA TRP A 114 -14.07 4.19 -3.55
C TRP A 114 -13.04 4.44 -4.66
N LEU A 115 -13.04 3.56 -5.65
CA LEU A 115 -12.24 3.66 -6.86
C LEU A 115 -13.18 3.49 -8.05
N LYS A 116 -13.08 4.40 -9.02
CA LYS A 116 -13.80 4.33 -10.29
C LYS A 116 -12.83 4.02 -11.42
N VAL A 117 -13.21 3.12 -12.31
CA VAL A 117 -12.46 2.79 -13.52
C VAL A 117 -13.40 3.01 -14.69
N ASN A 118 -13.07 4.00 -15.53
CA ASN A 118 -13.85 4.38 -16.70
C ASN A 118 -15.28 4.93 -16.42
N GLY A 119 -15.59 5.34 -15.19
CA GLY A 119 -16.91 5.90 -14.81
C GLY A 119 -17.36 5.43 -13.44
#